data_AF-A0A9P5WB37-F1
#
_entry.id   AF-A0A9P5WB37-F1
#
_cell.length_a   1.000
_cell.length_b   1.000
_cell.length_c   1.000
_cell.angle_alpha   90.00
_cell.angle_beta   90.00
_cell.angle_gamma   90.00
#
_symmetry.space_group_name_H-M   'P 1'
#
loop_
_entity.id
_entity.type
_entity.pdbx_description
1 polymer ?
#
loop_
_entity_poly.entity_id
_entity_poly.type
_entity_poly.pdbx_seq_one_letter_code
_entity_poly.pdbx_strand_id
1 'polypeptide(L)'
;LTPTPSRNTYKYHAINYSKLLMEEYQGFRVAGTTTDVQKIYVDKIDGQNIIFWEDIERVFPRVQHVQNGEFVVKLLRDLNQTTITPHCIKHYPGIVLDVVLSATAEHVPIDFPLRILNLALDLVVTGLTMLLRHSAGILSSTIRLASTFLARLLTTIASIVTFMSSWICTVHSMRKLEGFEGTVNRKLDNYELLEYTILRLFIVLPETSTSWDPASIIRTKFRLHFICECGEHTKPTGSKIPHHLHLANQEGYVINKPTEFFKKYGPFLMLMLKMIKLGTRIAGYAVPALKDLKLVNALDYSKSTIDSVTSEVIKGVDYSLAYLEKNRASIPKSDGVNIGGDDLVSYLAGV
;
A
#
# COMPACT_ATOMS: atom_id res chain seq x y z
N LEU A 1 74.17 4.88 -42.05
CA LEU A 1 73.41 6.14 -41.85
C LEU A 1 71.93 5.77 -41.79
N THR A 2 71.42 5.49 -40.59
CA THR A 2 70.00 5.16 -40.35
C THR A 2 69.24 6.43 -39.99
N PRO A 3 68.03 6.67 -40.55
CA PRO A 3 67.28 7.89 -40.29
C PRO A 3 66.53 7.79 -38.94
N THR A 4 66.71 8.81 -38.10
CA THR A 4 65.92 9.00 -36.88
C THR A 4 64.49 9.46 -37.21
N PRO A 5 63.44 8.85 -36.62
CA PRO A 5 62.06 9.26 -36.87
C PRO A 5 61.71 10.55 -36.12
N SER A 6 61.09 11.48 -36.85
CA SER A 6 60.63 12.78 -36.36
C SER A 6 59.48 12.66 -35.36
N ARG A 7 59.63 13.31 -34.20
CA ARG A 7 58.59 13.47 -33.17
C ARG A 7 57.42 14.31 -33.72
N ASN A 8 56.32 13.66 -34.05
CA ASN A 8 55.02 14.33 -34.19
C ASN A 8 54.39 14.49 -32.80
N THR A 9 54.37 15.71 -32.29
CA THR A 9 53.63 16.10 -31.09
C THR A 9 52.15 16.24 -31.43
N TYR A 10 51.34 15.24 -31.10
CA TYR A 10 49.89 15.36 -31.11
C TYR A 10 49.44 16.18 -29.90
N LYS A 11 48.96 17.41 -30.15
CA LYS A 11 48.23 18.20 -29.15
C LYS A 11 46.86 17.55 -28.94
N TYR A 12 46.72 16.80 -27.85
CA TYR A 12 45.40 16.37 -27.37
C TYR A 12 44.65 17.60 -26.86
N HIS A 13 43.61 18.02 -27.59
CA HIS A 13 42.58 18.87 -27.01
C HIS A 13 41.88 18.06 -25.92
N ALA A 14 42.08 18.43 -24.67
CA ALA A 14 41.31 17.89 -23.55
C ALA A 14 39.85 18.27 -23.76
N ILE A 15 39.06 17.34 -24.31
CA ILE A 15 37.61 17.45 -24.34
C ILE A 15 37.18 17.41 -22.87
N ASN A 16 36.52 18.48 -22.43
CA ASN A 16 36.08 18.62 -21.05
C ASN A 16 34.89 17.67 -20.80
N TYR A 17 35.19 16.41 -20.45
CA TYR A 17 34.21 15.35 -20.20
C TYR A 17 33.24 15.66 -19.05
N SER A 18 33.50 16.70 -18.25
CA SER A 18 32.56 17.21 -17.24
C SER A 18 31.24 17.74 -17.83
N LYS A 19 31.19 18.04 -19.14
CA LYS A 19 29.98 18.54 -19.82
C LYS A 19 29.08 17.44 -20.41
N LEU A 20 29.49 16.17 -20.32
CA LEU A 20 28.77 15.02 -20.90
C LEU A 20 28.15 14.07 -19.88
N LEU A 21 28.32 14.32 -18.59
CA LEU A 21 27.46 13.72 -17.57
C LEU A 21 26.12 14.43 -17.67
N MET A 22 25.23 13.86 -18.48
CA MET A 22 23.82 14.23 -18.47
C MET A 22 23.36 14.16 -17.02
N GLU A 23 22.83 15.27 -16.50
CA GLU A 23 22.29 15.30 -15.15
C GLU A 23 21.16 14.25 -15.08
N GLU A 24 21.34 13.23 -14.24
CA GLU A 24 20.38 12.15 -13.99
C GLU A 24 19.10 12.65 -13.28
N TYR A 25 19.01 13.96 -13.04
CA TYR A 25 17.98 14.59 -12.23
C TYR A 25 17.52 15.92 -12.84
N GLN A 26 16.31 16.30 -12.50
CA GLN A 26 15.74 17.63 -12.69
C GLN A 26 15.56 18.30 -11.33
N GLY A 27 16.03 19.56 -11.22
CA GLY A 27 15.76 20.40 -10.06
C GLY A 27 14.36 21.02 -10.12
N PHE A 28 13.65 20.97 -9.01
CA PHE A 28 12.34 21.60 -8.79
C PHE A 28 12.35 22.37 -7.47
N ARG A 29 11.61 23.47 -7.37
CA ARG A 29 11.38 24.20 -6.12
C ARG A 29 9.95 24.73 -6.08
N VAL A 30 9.43 25.04 -4.89
CA VAL A 30 8.10 25.67 -4.79
C VAL A 30 8.18 27.13 -5.26
N ALA A 31 7.25 27.56 -6.10
CA ALA A 31 7.23 28.91 -6.63
C ALA A 31 7.25 29.96 -5.52
N GLY A 32 8.15 30.94 -5.62
CA GLY A 32 8.37 31.96 -4.59
C GLY A 32 9.35 31.58 -3.49
N THR A 33 9.91 30.36 -3.51
CA THR A 33 10.99 29.95 -2.60
C THR A 33 12.35 29.93 -3.32
N THR A 34 13.42 30.30 -2.63
CA THR A 34 14.77 30.41 -3.25
C THR A 34 15.75 29.33 -2.82
N THR A 35 15.48 28.59 -1.75
CA THR A 35 16.49 27.73 -1.10
C THR A 35 16.22 26.24 -1.15
N ASP A 36 14.98 25.80 -1.38
CA ASP A 36 14.62 24.38 -1.28
C ASP A 36 14.44 23.76 -2.68
N VAL A 37 15.54 23.24 -3.22
CA VAL A 37 15.55 22.53 -4.52
C VAL A 37 15.50 21.03 -4.29
N GLN A 38 14.40 20.42 -4.68
CA GLN A 38 14.23 18.97 -4.73
C GLN A 38 14.70 18.44 -6.08
N LYS A 39 15.30 17.25 -6.08
CA LYS A 39 15.79 16.59 -7.29
C LYS A 39 14.94 15.36 -7.58
N ILE A 40 14.39 15.29 -8.79
CA ILE A 40 13.59 14.16 -9.27
C ILE A 40 14.36 13.48 -10.40
N TYR A 41 14.36 12.14 -10.44
CA TYR A 41 15.06 11.37 -11.47
C TYR A 41 14.50 11.67 -12.87
N VAL A 42 15.37 11.51 -13.86
CA VAL A 42 15.04 11.69 -15.28
C VAL A 42 15.02 10.34 -15.95
N ASP A 43 13.88 9.96 -16.49
CA ASP A 43 13.70 8.75 -17.26
C ASP A 43 14.01 8.98 -18.74
N LYS A 44 14.36 7.89 -19.43
CA LYS A 44 14.67 7.93 -20.86
C LYS A 44 13.73 7.01 -21.63
N ILE A 45 12.86 7.61 -22.44
CA ILE A 45 11.93 6.89 -23.32
C ILE A 45 12.18 7.33 -24.75
N ASP A 46 12.41 6.37 -25.64
CA ASP A 46 12.65 6.60 -27.08
C ASP A 46 13.75 7.65 -27.37
N GLY A 47 14.78 7.69 -26.51
CA GLY A 47 15.88 8.63 -26.62
C GLY A 47 15.59 10.04 -26.08
N GLN A 48 14.37 10.31 -25.60
CA GLN A 48 13.99 11.55 -24.96
C GLN A 48 14.05 11.43 -23.43
N ASN A 49 14.66 12.44 -22.81
CA ASN A 49 14.68 12.58 -21.36
C ASN A 49 13.35 13.21 -20.89
N ILE A 50 12.63 12.50 -20.04
CA ILE A 50 11.32 12.88 -19.53
C ILE A 50 11.27 12.75 -18.00
N ILE A 51 10.24 13.34 -17.41
CA ILE A 51 9.96 13.24 -15.98
C ILE A 51 8.47 12.97 -15.85
N PHE A 52 8.09 11.92 -15.14
CA PHE A 52 6.69 11.60 -14.92
C PHE A 52 6.06 12.60 -13.96
N TRP A 53 4.81 12.98 -14.26
CA TRP A 53 4.03 13.90 -13.46
C TRP A 53 3.75 13.32 -12.06
N GLU A 54 3.57 12.01 -11.97
CA GLU A 54 3.33 11.29 -10.71
C GLU A 54 4.49 11.45 -9.72
N ASP A 55 5.73 11.45 -10.20
CA ASP A 55 6.91 11.70 -9.35
C ASP A 55 6.97 13.15 -8.86
N ILE A 56 6.54 14.10 -9.70
CA ILE A 56 6.40 15.50 -9.30
C ILE A 56 5.32 15.65 -8.22
N GLU A 57 4.16 15.00 -8.40
CA GLU A 57 3.06 14.99 -7.42
C GLU A 57 3.46 14.36 -6.09
N ARG A 58 4.29 13.31 -6.12
CA ARG A 58 4.80 12.64 -4.92
C ARG A 58 5.69 13.57 -4.09
N VAL A 59 6.59 14.31 -4.75
CA VAL A 59 7.50 15.25 -4.08
C VAL A 59 6.79 16.55 -3.68
N PHE A 60 5.84 17.00 -4.51
CA PHE A 60 5.07 18.22 -4.31
C PHE A 60 3.58 17.93 -4.32
N PRO A 61 3.04 17.40 -3.20
CA PRO A 61 1.62 17.14 -3.08
C PRO A 61 0.81 18.39 -3.42
N ARG A 62 -0.21 18.23 -4.29
CA ARG A 62 -1.09 19.31 -4.78
C ARG A 62 -0.42 20.27 -5.76
N VAL A 63 0.63 19.85 -6.46
CA VAL A 63 1.08 20.56 -7.65
C VAL A 63 -0.09 20.80 -8.60
N GLN A 64 -0.24 22.04 -9.03
CA GLN A 64 -1.21 22.46 -10.02
C GLN A 64 -0.59 22.44 -11.41
N HIS A 65 0.58 23.07 -11.54
CA HIS A 65 1.36 23.13 -12.76
C HIS A 65 2.82 23.44 -12.44
N VAL A 66 3.69 23.19 -13.43
CA VAL A 66 5.13 23.51 -13.37
C VAL A 66 5.41 24.69 -14.28
N GLN A 67 6.32 25.57 -13.88
CA GLN A 67 6.74 26.77 -14.60
C GLN A 67 8.25 26.80 -14.80
N ASN A 68 8.68 27.40 -15.90
CA ASN A 68 10.06 27.79 -16.16
C ASN A 68 10.08 29.31 -16.32
N GLY A 69 10.35 30.03 -15.24
CA GLY A 69 10.14 31.47 -15.16
C GLY A 69 8.66 31.82 -15.34
N GLU A 70 8.34 32.61 -16.36
CA GLU A 70 6.96 33.04 -16.64
C GLU A 70 6.15 32.02 -17.47
N PHE A 71 6.80 30.98 -18.00
CA PHE A 71 6.16 30.04 -18.91
C PHE A 71 5.70 28.78 -18.19
N VAL A 72 4.44 28.38 -18.39
CA VAL A 72 3.92 27.09 -17.92
C VAL A 72 4.51 25.97 -18.78
N VAL A 73 5.16 25.01 -18.13
CA VAL A 73 5.69 23.80 -18.76
C VAL A 73 4.53 22.91 -19.17
N LYS A 74 4.39 22.68 -20.48
CA LYS A 74 3.32 21.84 -21.02
C LYS A 74 3.65 20.35 -20.84
N LEU A 75 2.61 19.56 -20.56
CA LEU A 75 2.68 18.10 -20.64
C LEU A 75 3.00 17.66 -22.07
N LEU A 76 3.76 16.59 -22.20
CA LEU A 76 4.11 16.00 -23.49
C LEU A 76 2.86 15.43 -24.18
N ARG A 77 2.84 15.61 -25.51
CA ARG A 77 1.75 15.15 -26.38
C ARG A 77 2.34 14.30 -27.50
N ASP A 78 1.56 13.33 -27.94
CA ASP A 78 1.90 12.49 -29.08
C ASP A 78 1.73 13.23 -30.43
N LEU A 79 1.99 12.54 -31.53
CA LEU A 79 1.83 13.07 -32.89
C LEU A 79 0.39 13.51 -33.21
N ASN A 80 -0.60 12.96 -32.49
CA ASN A 80 -2.01 13.30 -32.62
C ASN A 80 -2.43 14.45 -31.69
N GLN A 81 -1.47 15.11 -31.03
CA GLN A 81 -1.70 16.16 -30.02
C GLN A 81 -2.46 15.69 -28.77
N THR A 82 -2.52 14.38 -28.54
CA THR A 82 -3.11 13.78 -27.34
C THR A 82 -2.06 13.75 -26.24
N THR A 83 -2.43 14.08 -25.01
CA THR A 83 -1.52 13.99 -23.86
C THR A 83 -1.08 12.53 -23.67
N ILE A 84 0.22 12.31 -23.52
CA ILE A 84 0.77 10.96 -23.29
C ILE A 84 0.38 10.50 -21.89
N THR A 85 -0.06 9.24 -21.75
CA THR A 85 -0.36 8.59 -20.47
C THR A 85 0.66 7.47 -20.23
N PRO A 86 1.39 7.45 -19.10
CA PRO A 86 1.29 8.39 -17.97
C PRO A 86 1.79 9.81 -18.32
N HIS A 87 1.19 10.81 -17.67
CA HIS A 87 1.52 12.21 -17.91
C HIS A 87 3.00 12.48 -17.61
N CYS A 88 3.67 13.21 -18.48
CA CYS A 88 5.09 13.53 -18.34
C CYS A 88 5.43 14.90 -18.92
N ILE A 89 6.55 15.47 -18.46
CA ILE A 89 7.14 16.70 -18.99
C ILE A 89 8.54 16.41 -19.55
N LYS A 90 9.02 17.29 -20.44
CA LYS A 90 10.39 17.24 -20.95
C LYS A 90 11.39 17.61 -19.84
N HIS A 91 12.58 16.99 -19.85
CA HIS A 91 13.71 17.41 -19.03
C HIS A 91 14.32 18.75 -19.51
N TYR A 92 14.69 19.60 -18.55
CA TYR A 92 15.32 20.92 -18.75
C TYR A 92 16.67 20.95 -18.00
N PRO A 93 17.76 20.45 -18.62
CA PRO A 93 19.06 20.30 -17.96
C PRO A 93 19.63 21.65 -17.48
N GLY A 94 20.16 21.68 -16.26
CA GLY A 94 20.73 22.87 -15.63
C GLY A 94 19.73 23.95 -15.23
N ILE A 95 18.42 23.74 -15.42
CA ILE A 95 17.36 24.67 -15.04
C ILE A 95 16.66 24.13 -13.78
N VAL A 96 16.28 25.01 -12.85
CA VAL A 96 15.40 24.64 -11.73
C VAL A 96 13.99 25.11 -12.08
N LEU A 97 13.04 24.18 -12.12
CA LEU A 97 11.64 24.47 -12.44
C LEU A 97 10.86 24.87 -11.19
N ASP A 98 9.96 25.83 -11.33
CA ASP A 98 9.09 26.30 -10.26
C ASP A 98 7.79 25.48 -10.25
N VAL A 99 7.46 24.92 -9.10
CA VAL A 99 6.24 24.13 -8.88
C VAL A 99 5.21 25.03 -8.22
N VAL A 100 4.09 25.26 -8.91
CA VAL A 100 2.97 26.02 -8.38
C VAL A 100 1.99 25.06 -7.74
N LEU A 101 1.78 25.21 -6.43
CA LEU A 101 0.83 24.40 -5.68
C LEU A 101 -0.56 25.02 -5.78
N SER A 102 -1.59 24.18 -5.89
CA SER A 102 -2.98 24.67 -5.81
C SER A 102 -3.21 25.29 -4.44
N ALA A 103 -3.43 26.61 -4.39
CA ALA A 103 -3.91 27.30 -3.20
C ALA A 103 -5.38 26.91 -2.99
N THR A 104 -5.66 25.79 -2.34
CA THR A 104 -7.05 25.55 -1.91
C THR A 104 -7.35 26.51 -0.77
N ALA A 105 -8.26 27.44 -1.07
CA ALA A 105 -9.26 27.91 -0.12
C ALA A 105 -9.79 26.69 0.64
N GLU A 106 -9.79 26.80 1.98
CA GLU A 106 -10.37 25.89 2.97
C GLU A 106 -10.56 24.43 2.54
N HIS A 107 -9.78 23.55 3.16
CA HIS A 107 -10.07 22.13 3.31
C HIS A 107 -11.59 21.84 3.25
N VAL A 108 -12.05 21.24 2.16
CA VAL A 108 -13.03 20.17 2.31
C VAL A 108 -12.19 18.97 2.73
N PRO A 109 -12.24 18.55 4.01
CA PRO A 109 -11.49 17.38 4.45
C PRO A 109 -11.85 16.20 3.57
N ILE A 110 -10.88 15.34 3.29
CA ILE A 110 -11.12 14.01 2.70
C ILE A 110 -11.80 13.18 3.79
N ASP A 111 -13.08 13.48 3.99
CA ASP A 111 -13.98 12.89 4.99
C ASP A 111 -14.90 11.88 4.31
N PHE A 112 -14.48 11.28 3.19
CA PHE A 112 -15.31 10.33 2.47
C PHE A 112 -15.74 9.11 3.32
N PRO A 113 -14.88 8.53 4.20
CA PRO A 113 -15.31 7.50 5.14
C PRO A 113 -16.24 8.03 6.24
N LEU A 114 -15.98 9.26 6.73
CA LEU A 114 -16.75 9.89 7.79
C LEU A 114 -18.12 10.38 7.31
N ARG A 115 -18.26 10.82 6.06
CA ARG A 115 -19.54 11.17 5.43
C ARG A 115 -20.43 9.95 5.23
N ILE A 116 -19.87 8.81 4.82
CA ILE A 116 -20.64 7.56 4.72
C ILE A 116 -21.07 7.09 6.12
N LEU A 117 -20.21 7.23 7.14
CA LEU A 117 -20.54 6.92 8.52
C LEU A 117 -21.62 7.84 9.09
N ASN A 118 -21.54 9.15 8.80
CA ASN A 118 -22.53 10.15 9.20
C ASN A 118 -23.88 9.93 8.51
N LEU A 119 -23.89 9.60 7.21
CA LEU A 119 -25.11 9.21 6.49
C LEU A 119 -25.74 7.94 7.07
N ALA A 120 -24.93 6.94 7.44
CA ALA A 120 -25.43 5.73 8.08
C ALA A 120 -25.99 6.03 9.49
N LEU A 121 -25.33 6.89 10.27
CA LEU A 121 -25.81 7.39 11.55
C LEU A 121 -27.13 8.15 11.41
N ASP A 122 -27.25 9.05 10.44
CA ASP A 122 -28.47 9.82 10.20
C ASP A 122 -29.65 8.91 9.80
N LEU A 123 -29.41 7.86 8.99
CA LEU A 123 -30.41 6.85 8.66
C LEU A 123 -30.86 6.06 9.89
N VAL A 124 -29.92 5.65 10.75
CA VAL A 124 -30.23 4.95 12.01
C VAL A 124 -31.02 5.84 12.95
N VAL A 125 -30.60 7.10 13.15
CA VAL A 125 -31.27 8.08 14.00
C VAL A 125 -32.68 8.39 13.47
N THR A 126 -32.82 8.59 12.16
CA THR A 126 -34.13 8.85 11.52
C THR A 126 -35.06 7.65 11.67
N GLY A 127 -34.57 6.43 11.43
CA GLY A 127 -35.35 5.20 11.66
C GLY A 127 -35.78 5.04 13.12
N LEU A 128 -34.89 5.36 14.06
CA LEU A 128 -35.17 5.27 15.49
C LEU A 128 -36.23 6.29 15.95
N THR A 129 -36.16 7.53 15.46
CA THR A 129 -37.13 8.57 15.79
C THR A 129 -38.53 8.26 15.23
N MET A 130 -38.61 7.65 14.04
CA MET A 130 -39.87 7.16 13.50
C MET A 130 -40.45 6.01 14.34
N LEU A 131 -39.62 5.07 14.80
CA LEU A 131 -40.05 3.96 15.65
C LEU A 131 -40.58 4.46 17.00
N LEU A 132 -39.86 5.40 17.63
CA LEU A 132 -40.25 5.99 18.92
C LEU A 132 -41.56 6.78 18.82
N ARG A 133 -41.78 7.50 17.71
CA ARG A 133 -43.00 8.27 17.45
C ARG A 133 -44.23 7.36 17.29
N HIS A 134 -44.06 6.15 16.75
CA HIS A 134 -45.13 5.17 16.61
C HIS A 134 -45.41 4.35 17.89
N SER A 135 -44.46 4.26 18.83
CA SER A 135 -44.62 3.48 20.06
C SER A 135 -45.32 4.20 21.22
N ALA A 136 -45.66 5.48 21.07
CA ALA A 136 -46.24 6.31 22.15
C ALA A 136 -47.63 5.85 22.64
N GLY A 137 -48.25 4.84 22.03
CA GLY A 137 -49.55 4.29 22.40
C GLY A 137 -49.57 2.85 22.93
N ILE A 138 -48.43 2.17 23.07
CA ILE A 138 -48.39 0.72 23.39
C ILE A 138 -47.69 0.45 24.73
N LEU A 139 -48.32 -0.46 25.50
CA LEU A 139 -48.06 -0.93 26.86
C LEU A 139 -46.58 -1.00 27.31
N SER A 140 -46.31 -0.58 28.55
CA SER A 140 -45.04 -0.52 29.31
C SER A 140 -44.06 -1.70 29.14
N SER A 141 -44.53 -2.91 28.84
CA SER A 141 -43.68 -4.08 28.60
C SER A 141 -42.89 -4.01 27.28
N THR A 142 -43.45 -3.38 26.24
CA THR A 142 -42.77 -3.21 24.94
C THR A 142 -41.61 -2.20 25.01
N ILE A 143 -41.73 -1.20 25.87
CA ILE A 143 -40.70 -0.18 26.11
C ILE A 143 -39.42 -0.79 26.69
N ARG A 144 -39.55 -1.79 27.59
CA ARG A 144 -38.39 -2.48 28.18
C ARG A 144 -37.63 -3.31 27.15
N LEU A 145 -38.33 -4.00 26.24
CA LEU A 145 -37.69 -4.77 25.17
C LEU A 145 -37.01 -3.83 24.14
N ALA A 146 -37.68 -2.74 23.77
CA ALA A 146 -37.11 -1.76 22.85
C ALA A 146 -35.86 -1.08 23.42
N SER A 147 -35.86 -0.77 24.72
CA SER A 147 -34.70 -0.16 25.40
C SER A 147 -33.49 -1.09 25.45
N THR A 148 -33.67 -2.38 25.79
CA THR A 148 -32.55 -3.34 25.81
C THR A 148 -32.02 -3.64 24.41
N PHE A 149 -32.91 -3.70 23.40
CA PHE A 149 -32.51 -3.85 22.00
C PHE A 149 -31.71 -2.62 21.52
N LEU A 150 -32.18 -1.42 21.84
CA LEU A 150 -31.50 -0.18 21.47
C LEU A 150 -30.12 -0.06 22.14
N ALA A 151 -30.01 -0.39 23.43
CA ALA A 151 -28.73 -0.38 24.13
C ALA A 151 -27.72 -1.35 23.50
N ARG A 152 -28.17 -2.55 23.10
CA ARG A 152 -27.33 -3.51 22.38
C ARG A 152 -26.90 -2.97 21.02
N LEU A 153 -27.84 -2.44 20.24
CA LEU A 153 -27.56 -1.85 18.93
C LEU A 153 -26.56 -0.70 19.00
N LEU A 154 -26.72 0.22 19.95
CA LEU A 154 -25.80 1.33 20.16
C LEU A 154 -24.41 0.86 20.57
N THR A 155 -24.32 -0.17 21.41
CA THR A 155 -23.04 -0.78 21.81
C THR A 155 -22.35 -1.41 20.59
N THR A 156 -23.10 -2.10 19.73
CA THR A 156 -22.58 -2.66 18.47
C THR A 156 -22.11 -1.57 17.52
N ILE A 157 -22.89 -0.50 17.32
CA ILE A 157 -22.51 0.63 16.46
C ILE A 157 -21.25 1.31 17.00
N ALA A 158 -21.17 1.58 18.30
CA ALA A 158 -19.98 2.17 18.91
C ALA A 158 -18.73 1.31 18.67
N SER A 159 -18.86 -0.02 18.77
CA SER A 159 -17.78 -0.98 18.49
C SER A 159 -17.35 -0.98 17.02
N ILE A 160 -18.30 -0.84 16.08
CA ILE A 160 -18.00 -0.72 14.64
C ILE A 160 -17.30 0.61 14.35
N VAL A 161 -17.73 1.71 14.97
CA VAL A 161 -17.13 3.04 14.78
C VAL A 161 -15.69 3.07 15.32
N THR A 162 -15.43 2.48 16.49
CA THR A 162 -14.07 2.36 17.04
C THR A 162 -13.19 1.45 16.18
N PHE A 163 -13.76 0.37 15.63
CA PHE A 163 -13.06 -0.48 14.67
C PHE A 163 -12.71 0.25 13.37
N MET A 164 -13.68 0.94 12.76
CA MET A 164 -13.49 1.65 11.50
C MET A 164 -12.54 2.84 11.65
N SER A 165 -12.61 3.58 12.76
CA SER A 165 -11.65 4.66 13.04
C SER A 165 -10.23 4.11 13.24
N SER A 166 -10.06 3.00 13.96
CA SER A 166 -8.78 2.31 14.05
C SER A 166 -8.27 1.84 12.69
N TRP A 167 -9.15 1.25 11.88
CA TRP A 167 -8.81 0.75 10.55
C TRP A 167 -8.43 1.89 9.62
N ILE A 168 -9.18 3.00 9.61
CA ILE A 168 -8.86 4.22 8.85
C ILE A 168 -7.53 4.79 9.32
N CYS A 169 -7.26 4.89 10.63
CA CYS A 169 -5.96 5.33 11.14
C CYS A 169 -4.82 4.39 10.72
N THR A 170 -5.07 3.08 10.68
CA THR A 170 -4.10 2.07 10.22
C THR A 170 -3.86 2.20 8.73
N VAL A 171 -4.91 2.32 7.90
CA VAL A 171 -4.83 2.51 6.45
C VAL A 171 -4.23 3.87 6.08
N HIS A 172 -4.51 4.92 6.85
CA HIS A 172 -3.88 6.23 6.67
C HIS A 172 -2.40 6.20 7.07
N SER A 173 -2.05 5.48 8.14
CA SER A 173 -0.66 5.15 8.46
C SER A 173 0.00 4.30 7.37
N MET A 174 -0.78 3.54 6.59
CA MET A 174 -0.31 2.85 5.40
C MET A 174 -0.08 3.78 4.19
N ARG A 175 -0.87 4.86 3.99
CA ARG A 175 -0.50 5.88 2.98
C ARG A 175 0.81 6.58 3.31
N LYS A 176 1.13 6.71 4.59
CA LYS A 176 2.42 7.22 5.06
C LYS A 176 3.60 6.24 4.79
N LEU A 177 3.34 5.07 4.19
CA LEU A 177 4.36 4.12 3.74
C LEU A 177 5.12 4.56 2.47
N GLU A 178 4.67 5.60 1.77
CA GLU A 178 5.43 6.23 0.67
C GLU A 178 6.83 6.69 1.13
N GLY A 179 7.01 7.02 2.42
CA GLY A 179 8.33 7.36 2.98
C GLY A 179 9.21 6.16 3.38
N PHE A 180 8.70 4.93 3.37
CA PHE A 180 9.45 3.73 3.77
C PHE A 180 10.15 3.03 2.60
N GLU A 181 9.71 3.25 1.36
CA GLU A 181 10.39 2.74 0.16
C GLU A 181 11.83 3.25 0.07
N GLY A 182 12.08 4.53 0.40
CA GLY A 182 13.45 5.09 0.40
C GLY A 182 14.43 4.47 1.41
N THR A 183 13.97 3.75 2.44
CA THR A 183 14.87 3.12 3.44
C THR A 183 15.01 1.61 3.23
N VAL A 184 14.00 0.93 2.69
CA VAL A 184 14.12 -0.47 2.24
C VAL A 184 14.96 -0.55 0.96
N ASN A 185 14.84 0.44 0.07
CA ASN A 185 15.63 0.54 -1.17
C ASN A 185 17.10 0.91 -0.92
N ARG A 186 17.47 1.36 0.28
CA ARG A 186 18.87 1.71 0.60
C ARG A 186 19.77 0.49 0.83
N LYS A 187 19.22 -0.73 0.76
CA LYS A 187 19.96 -1.99 0.91
C LYS A 187 19.33 -3.18 0.17
N LEU A 188 18.56 -2.92 -0.88
CA LEU A 188 18.03 -3.92 -1.82
C LEU A 188 18.61 -3.61 -3.21
N ASP A 189 19.93 -3.76 -3.34
CA ASP A 189 20.62 -3.56 -4.61
C ASP A 189 20.15 -4.66 -5.59
N ASN A 190 19.47 -4.24 -6.66
CA ASN A 190 19.20 -4.97 -7.92
C ASN A 190 17.78 -5.49 -8.25
N TYR A 191 16.70 -5.05 -7.60
CA TYR A 191 15.36 -5.27 -8.17
C TYR A 191 14.48 -4.03 -8.06
N GLU A 192 14.27 -3.38 -9.21
CA GLU A 192 13.26 -2.33 -9.40
C GLU A 192 11.86 -2.94 -9.22
N LEU A 193 11.36 -2.91 -7.98
CA LEU A 193 9.93 -2.94 -7.74
C LEU A 193 9.35 -1.67 -8.36
N LEU A 194 8.97 -1.73 -9.64
CA LEU A 194 8.16 -0.70 -10.29
C LEU A 194 6.99 -0.36 -9.37
N GLU A 195 7.03 0.86 -8.86
CA GLU A 195 6.14 1.44 -7.86
C GLU A 195 4.69 1.36 -8.37
N TYR A 196 3.84 0.59 -7.71
CA TYR A 196 2.40 0.59 -7.96
C TYR A 196 1.70 1.17 -6.74
N THR A 197 0.90 2.21 -6.96
CA THR A 197 0.07 2.93 -5.98
C THR A 197 -1.10 2.13 -5.40
N ILE A 198 -1.25 0.87 -5.80
CA ILE A 198 -2.34 -0.01 -5.35
C ILE A 198 -1.85 -0.76 -4.11
N LEU A 199 -2.68 -0.77 -3.06
CA LEU A 199 -2.42 -1.49 -1.81
C LEU A 199 -2.26 -2.99 -2.07
N ARG A 200 -1.04 -3.43 -2.39
CA ARG A 200 -0.76 -4.84 -2.65
C ARG A 200 -0.92 -5.63 -1.35
N LEU A 201 -1.88 -6.55 -1.34
CA LEU A 201 -2.03 -7.51 -0.26
C LEU A 201 -0.79 -8.40 -0.18
N PHE A 202 -0.25 -8.59 1.02
CA PHE A 202 0.89 -9.48 1.22
C PHE A 202 0.69 -10.34 2.46
N ILE A 203 1.30 -11.51 2.48
CA ILE A 203 1.42 -12.36 3.66
C ILE A 203 2.88 -12.53 4.03
N VAL A 204 3.15 -12.80 5.30
CA VAL A 204 4.49 -13.09 5.79
C VAL A 204 4.49 -14.54 6.23
N LEU A 205 5.42 -15.32 5.68
CA LEU A 205 5.57 -16.74 5.95
C LEU A 205 7.01 -17.03 6.39
N PRO A 206 7.25 -18.04 7.24
CA PRO A 206 8.61 -18.50 7.51
C PRO A 206 9.24 -19.12 6.26
N GLU A 207 10.55 -18.90 6.06
CA GLU A 207 11.29 -19.42 4.90
C GLU A 207 11.34 -20.95 4.86
N THR A 208 11.44 -21.58 6.05
CA THR A 208 11.42 -23.03 6.19
C THR A 208 10.32 -23.42 7.17
N SER A 209 9.40 -24.28 6.73
CA SER A 209 8.30 -24.79 7.55
C SER A 209 8.67 -26.07 8.33
N THR A 210 9.87 -26.61 8.12
CA THR A 210 10.32 -27.85 8.74
C THR A 210 10.58 -27.64 10.23
N SER A 211 9.74 -28.30 11.04
CA SER A 211 9.70 -28.31 12.51
C SER A 211 9.55 -26.94 13.16
N TRP A 212 8.32 -26.64 13.56
CA TRP A 212 8.01 -25.54 14.47
C TRP A 212 8.78 -25.68 15.78
N ASP A 213 9.73 -24.77 16.03
CA ASP A 213 10.33 -24.59 17.36
C ASP A 213 10.02 -23.18 17.89
N PRO A 214 9.14 -23.03 18.89
CA PRO A 214 8.82 -21.74 19.50
C PRO A 214 9.99 -21.10 20.28
N ALA A 215 11.10 -21.81 20.51
CA ALA A 215 12.34 -21.25 21.03
C ALA A 215 13.22 -20.66 19.92
N SER A 216 13.11 -21.16 18.69
CA SER A 216 13.91 -20.72 17.52
C SER A 216 13.42 -19.41 16.87
N ILE A 217 12.39 -18.77 17.44
CA ILE A 217 11.70 -17.61 16.88
C ILE A 217 12.63 -16.46 16.42
N ILE A 218 13.75 -16.25 17.12
CA ILE A 218 14.73 -15.20 16.81
C ILE A 218 15.58 -15.57 15.57
N ARG A 219 15.68 -16.86 15.25
CA ARG A 219 16.49 -17.42 14.16
C ARG A 219 15.68 -17.69 12.90
N THR A 220 14.36 -17.73 13.00
CA THR A 220 13.49 -17.96 11.85
C THR A 220 13.60 -16.79 10.88
N LYS A 221 13.97 -17.10 9.64
CA LYS A 221 13.90 -16.15 8.53
C LYS A 221 12.47 -16.08 8.03
N PHE A 222 11.98 -14.87 7.79
CA PHE A 222 10.64 -14.62 7.27
C PHE A 222 10.74 -14.08 5.86
N ARG A 223 9.78 -14.46 5.02
CA ARG A 223 9.61 -13.96 3.67
C ARG A 223 8.24 -13.31 3.52
N LEU A 224 8.22 -12.17 2.86
CA LEU A 224 7.02 -11.46 2.46
C LEU A 224 6.62 -11.91 1.06
N HIS A 225 5.41 -12.41 0.91
CA HIS A 225 4.84 -12.83 -0.38
C HIS A 225 3.68 -11.91 -0.73
N PHE A 226 3.69 -11.36 -1.94
CA PHE A 226 2.53 -10.63 -2.45
C PHE A 226 1.46 -11.60 -2.94
N ILE A 227 0.20 -11.22 -2.72
CA ILE A 227 -0.95 -11.91 -3.25
C ILE A 227 -1.29 -11.26 -4.60
N CYS A 228 -1.46 -12.06 -5.67
CA CYS A 228 -1.95 -11.52 -6.95
C CYS A 228 -3.40 -11.05 -6.80
N GLU A 229 -3.68 -9.84 -7.27
CA GLU A 229 -5.02 -9.26 -7.42
C GLU A 229 -5.73 -9.76 -8.71
N CYS A 230 -5.26 -10.88 -9.25
CA CYS A 230 -5.82 -11.55 -10.41
C CYS A 230 -7.25 -12.05 -10.09
N GLY A 231 -8.26 -11.21 -10.32
CA GLY A 231 -9.67 -11.55 -10.14
C GLY A 231 -10.41 -11.75 -11.46
N GLU A 232 -11.73 -11.96 -11.38
CA GLU A 232 -12.59 -12.12 -12.57
C GLU A 232 -12.50 -10.91 -13.53
N HIS A 233 -12.17 -9.72 -13.00
CA HIS A 233 -11.97 -8.51 -13.79
C HIS A 233 -10.68 -8.52 -14.64
N THR A 234 -9.70 -9.35 -14.29
CA THR A 234 -8.45 -9.54 -15.07
C THR A 234 -8.53 -10.71 -16.04
N LYS A 235 -9.62 -11.49 -15.97
CA LYS A 235 -9.77 -12.71 -16.75
C LYS A 235 -9.98 -12.36 -18.23
N PRO A 236 -9.14 -12.87 -19.15
CA PRO A 236 -9.37 -12.70 -20.58
C PRO A 236 -10.74 -13.24 -20.97
N THR A 237 -11.47 -12.52 -21.81
CA THR A 237 -12.77 -12.96 -22.32
C THR A 237 -12.64 -14.34 -22.96
N GLY A 238 -13.39 -15.32 -22.45
CA GLY A 238 -13.36 -16.71 -22.93
C GLY A 238 -12.35 -17.63 -22.24
N SER A 239 -11.54 -17.14 -21.31
CA SER A 239 -10.69 -18.02 -20.50
C SER A 239 -11.54 -18.91 -19.58
N LYS A 240 -11.32 -20.22 -19.65
CA LYS A 240 -11.91 -21.19 -18.70
C LYS A 240 -11.06 -21.35 -17.44
N ILE A 241 -9.88 -20.72 -17.39
CA ILE A 241 -8.98 -20.78 -16.24
C ILE A 241 -9.57 -19.89 -15.14
N PRO A 242 -9.90 -20.45 -13.97
CA PRO A 242 -10.40 -19.65 -12.87
C PRO A 242 -9.33 -18.65 -12.39
N HIS A 243 -9.66 -17.37 -12.42
CA HIS A 243 -8.81 -16.29 -11.88
C HIS A 243 -9.16 -16.12 -10.41
N HIS A 244 -8.56 -16.97 -9.57
CA HIS A 244 -8.66 -16.90 -8.12
C HIS A 244 -7.46 -16.14 -7.54
N LEU A 245 -7.66 -15.57 -6.36
CA LEU A 245 -6.60 -15.01 -5.53
C LEU A 245 -5.52 -16.08 -5.31
N HIS A 246 -4.29 -15.81 -5.73
CA HIS A 246 -3.15 -16.72 -5.60
C HIS A 246 -1.93 -15.96 -5.09
N LEU A 247 -0.97 -16.66 -4.51
CA LEU A 247 0.33 -16.06 -4.21
C LEU A 247 1.05 -15.79 -5.53
N ALA A 248 1.61 -14.60 -5.68
CA ALA A 248 2.47 -14.32 -6.81
C ALA A 248 3.58 -15.38 -6.85
N ASN A 249 3.91 -15.90 -8.03
CA ASN A 249 4.92 -16.95 -8.23
C ASN A 249 6.37 -16.44 -7.99
N GLN A 250 6.54 -15.46 -7.12
CA GLN A 250 7.82 -14.94 -6.70
C GLN A 250 8.23 -15.65 -5.41
N GLU A 251 9.54 -15.87 -5.25
CA GLU A 251 10.16 -16.54 -4.10
C GLU A 251 9.90 -15.82 -2.74
N GLY A 252 9.31 -14.63 -2.79
CA GLY A 252 9.08 -13.76 -1.64
C GLY A 252 10.34 -13.00 -1.23
N TYR A 253 10.15 -11.93 -0.47
CA TYR A 253 11.20 -11.00 -0.06
C TYR A 253 11.66 -11.34 1.35
N VAL A 254 12.96 -11.60 1.52
CA VAL A 254 13.53 -11.90 2.83
C VAL A 254 13.47 -10.66 3.74
N ILE A 255 12.88 -10.83 4.92
CA ILE A 255 12.78 -9.78 5.93
C ILE A 255 14.05 -9.82 6.79
N ASN A 256 14.98 -8.91 6.52
CA ASN A 256 16.27 -8.85 7.20
C ASN A 256 16.19 -8.50 8.70
N LYS A 257 15.09 -7.84 9.11
CA LYS A 257 14.87 -7.40 10.49
C LYS A 257 13.46 -7.73 10.97
N PRO A 258 13.15 -9.01 11.21
CA PRO A 258 11.80 -9.46 11.52
C PRO A 258 11.24 -8.78 12.76
N THR A 259 12.04 -8.59 13.81
CA THR A 259 11.59 -7.91 15.05
C THR A 259 11.13 -6.48 14.81
N GLU A 260 11.93 -5.66 14.09
CA GLU A 260 11.54 -4.28 13.77
C GLU A 260 10.30 -4.24 12.86
N PHE A 261 10.25 -5.16 11.89
CA PHE A 261 9.14 -5.29 10.97
C PHE A 261 7.84 -5.66 11.70
N PHE A 262 7.84 -6.71 12.52
CA PHE A 262 6.66 -7.12 13.28
C PHE A 262 6.27 -6.13 14.39
N LYS A 263 7.22 -5.39 14.97
CA LYS A 263 6.90 -4.29 15.88
C LYS A 263 6.09 -3.21 15.16
N LYS A 264 6.43 -2.90 13.91
CA LYS A 264 5.79 -1.86 13.10
C LYS A 264 4.47 -2.33 12.45
N TYR A 265 4.47 -3.53 11.86
CA TYR A 265 3.37 -4.04 11.04
C TYR A 265 2.57 -5.17 11.71
N GLY A 266 2.99 -5.63 12.89
CA GLY A 266 2.40 -6.79 13.55
C GLY A 266 0.90 -6.71 13.77
N PRO A 267 0.34 -5.58 14.27
CA PRO A 267 -1.11 -5.44 14.42
C PRO A 267 -1.86 -5.60 13.09
N PHE A 268 -1.34 -5.02 12.01
CA PHE A 268 -1.91 -5.13 10.67
C PHE A 268 -1.81 -6.55 10.11
N LEU A 269 -0.64 -7.17 10.22
CA LEU A 269 -0.42 -8.56 9.80
C LEU A 269 -1.33 -9.51 10.55
N MET A 270 -1.50 -9.32 11.85
CA MET A 270 -2.38 -10.13 12.67
C MET A 270 -3.83 -10.01 12.19
N LEU A 271 -4.29 -8.80 11.90
CA LEU A 271 -5.62 -8.57 11.34
C LEU A 271 -5.78 -9.26 9.99
N MET A 272 -4.86 -9.04 9.04
CA MET A 272 -4.91 -9.67 7.73
C MET A 272 -4.87 -11.20 7.79
N LEU A 273 -3.96 -11.76 8.58
CA LEU A 273 -3.84 -13.21 8.74
C LEU A 273 -5.12 -13.81 9.36
N LYS A 274 -5.77 -13.12 10.30
CA LYS A 274 -7.08 -13.54 10.85
C LYS A 274 -8.19 -13.47 9.80
N MET A 275 -8.24 -12.39 9.02
CA MET A 275 -9.21 -12.23 7.93
C MET A 275 -9.06 -13.31 6.86
N ILE A 276 -7.82 -13.60 6.43
CA ILE A 276 -7.53 -14.63 5.44
C ILE A 276 -7.79 -16.03 6.02
N LYS A 277 -7.37 -16.30 7.26
CA LYS A 277 -7.56 -17.62 7.89
C LYS A 277 -9.03 -18.00 8.01
N LEU A 278 -9.86 -17.08 8.50
CA LEU A 278 -11.28 -17.34 8.75
C LEU A 278 -12.15 -17.15 7.50
N GLY A 279 -11.70 -16.33 6.56
CA GLY A 279 -12.55 -15.79 5.50
C GLY A 279 -13.50 -14.75 6.09
N THR A 280 -13.57 -13.56 5.49
CA THR A 280 -14.44 -12.49 6.00
C THR A 280 -15.08 -11.72 4.86
N ARG A 281 -16.24 -11.12 5.12
CA ARG A 281 -16.91 -10.21 4.19
C ARG A 281 -16.92 -8.82 4.79
N ILE A 282 -16.25 -7.87 4.14
CA ILE A 282 -16.19 -6.47 4.59
C ILE A 282 -16.69 -5.59 3.44
N ALA A 283 -17.72 -4.79 3.69
CA ALA A 283 -18.31 -3.86 2.71
C ALA A 283 -18.67 -4.52 1.36
N GLY A 284 -19.15 -5.77 1.38
CA GLY A 284 -19.50 -6.53 0.17
C GLY A 284 -18.31 -7.23 -0.52
N TYR A 285 -17.07 -6.95 -0.09
CA TYR A 285 -15.88 -7.66 -0.54
C TYR A 285 -15.69 -8.93 0.28
N ALA A 286 -15.64 -10.08 -0.37
CA ALA A 286 -15.38 -11.36 0.28
C ALA A 286 -13.88 -11.68 0.19
N VAL A 287 -13.23 -11.76 1.35
CA VAL A 287 -11.94 -12.44 1.51
C VAL A 287 -12.25 -13.91 1.74
N PRO A 288 -11.92 -14.81 0.80
CA PRO A 288 -12.15 -16.24 0.98
C PRO A 288 -11.28 -16.76 2.13
N ALA A 289 -11.79 -17.78 2.85
CA ALA A 289 -10.99 -18.42 3.88
C ALA A 289 -9.79 -19.13 3.26
N LEU A 290 -8.71 -19.28 4.01
CA LEU A 290 -7.47 -19.90 3.53
C LEU A 290 -7.66 -21.35 3.08
N LYS A 291 -8.58 -22.08 3.72
CA LYS A 291 -8.99 -23.43 3.31
C LYS A 291 -9.72 -23.46 1.96
N ASP A 292 -10.33 -22.35 1.56
CA ASP A 292 -11.10 -22.20 0.32
C ASP A 292 -10.26 -21.54 -0.78
N LEU A 293 -9.11 -20.97 -0.43
CA LEU A 293 -8.10 -20.48 -1.36
C LEU A 293 -7.49 -21.66 -2.10
N LYS A 294 -7.97 -21.88 -3.33
CA LYS A 294 -7.32 -22.78 -4.27
C LYS A 294 -5.98 -22.19 -4.64
N LEU A 295 -4.92 -22.67 -4.00
CA LEU A 295 -3.56 -22.30 -4.34
C LEU A 295 -3.20 -22.97 -5.68
N VAL A 296 -3.57 -22.32 -6.77
CA VAL A 296 -3.20 -22.78 -8.11
C VAL A 296 -1.78 -22.32 -8.36
N ASN A 297 -0.82 -23.21 -8.13
CA ASN A 297 0.46 -23.07 -8.82
C ASN A 297 0.16 -23.19 -10.32
N ALA A 298 0.70 -22.27 -11.13
CA ALA A 298 0.44 -22.15 -12.57
C ALA A 298 1.01 -23.32 -13.42
N LEU A 299 1.15 -24.51 -12.85
CA LEU A 299 1.67 -25.70 -13.49
C LEU A 299 0.74 -26.88 -13.15
N ASP A 300 0.43 -27.71 -14.15
CA ASP A 300 -0.45 -28.91 -14.12
C ASP A 300 0.01 -29.99 -13.12
N TYR A 301 0.08 -29.67 -11.83
CA TYR A 301 0.52 -30.56 -10.77
C TYR A 301 -0.65 -31.31 -10.13
N SER A 302 -0.39 -32.56 -9.74
CA SER A 302 -1.34 -33.45 -9.09
C SER A 302 -1.95 -32.84 -7.83
N LYS A 303 -3.24 -33.11 -7.58
CA LYS A 303 -4.03 -32.69 -6.41
C LYS A 303 -3.29 -32.85 -5.06
N SER A 304 -2.50 -33.90 -4.89
CA SER A 304 -1.71 -34.17 -3.67
C SER A 304 -0.65 -33.09 -3.38
N THR A 305 -0.08 -32.47 -4.41
CA THR A 305 0.88 -31.37 -4.25
C THR A 305 0.18 -30.11 -3.75
N ILE A 306 -1.02 -29.82 -4.26
CA ILE A 306 -1.83 -28.67 -3.83
C ILE A 306 -2.24 -28.81 -2.37
N ASP A 307 -2.68 -30.00 -1.95
CA ASP A 307 -3.05 -30.26 -0.56
C ASP A 307 -1.85 -30.08 0.39
N SER A 308 -0.66 -30.54 -0.04
CA SER A 308 0.59 -30.34 0.72
C SER A 308 0.94 -28.87 0.86
N VAL A 309 0.95 -28.10 -0.24
CA VAL A 309 1.31 -26.67 -0.17
C VAL A 309 0.28 -25.88 0.62
N THR A 310 -1.02 -26.18 0.45
CA THR A 310 -2.09 -25.55 1.24
C THR A 310 -1.90 -25.82 2.73
N SER A 311 -1.54 -27.05 3.11
CA SER A 311 -1.22 -27.39 4.50
C SER A 311 -0.03 -26.58 5.03
N GLU A 312 1.03 -26.42 4.24
CA GLU A 312 2.22 -25.66 4.64
C GLU A 312 1.92 -24.16 4.77
N VAL A 313 1.11 -23.57 3.88
CA VAL A 313 0.68 -22.18 3.99
C VAL A 313 -0.18 -21.98 5.23
N ILE A 314 -1.14 -22.87 5.51
CA ILE A 314 -1.95 -22.82 6.74
C ILE A 314 -1.05 -22.87 7.97
N LYS A 315 -0.09 -23.80 8.03
CA LYS A 315 0.89 -23.88 9.13
C LYS A 315 1.72 -22.60 9.26
N GLY A 316 2.15 -22.01 8.14
CA GLY A 316 2.91 -20.75 8.13
C GLY A 316 2.09 -19.54 8.59
N VAL A 317 0.80 -19.50 8.27
CA VAL A 317 -0.14 -18.48 8.77
C VAL A 317 -0.37 -18.65 10.27
N ASP A 318 -0.61 -19.87 10.73
CA ASP A 318 -0.74 -20.19 12.16
C ASP A 318 0.52 -19.84 12.93
N TYR A 319 1.69 -20.13 12.35
CA TYR A 319 2.98 -19.75 12.90
C TYR A 319 3.11 -18.25 13.10
N SER A 320 2.79 -17.49 12.05
CA SER A 320 2.90 -16.04 12.06
C SER A 320 1.92 -15.41 13.04
N LEU A 321 0.71 -15.95 13.17
CA LEU A 321 -0.25 -15.54 14.19
C LEU A 321 0.26 -15.79 15.61
N ALA A 322 0.75 -17.01 15.89
CA ALA A 322 1.30 -17.35 17.20
C ALA A 322 2.51 -16.48 17.57
N TYR A 323 3.38 -16.18 16.59
CA TYR A 323 4.49 -15.24 16.77
C TYR A 323 3.99 -13.86 17.17
N LEU A 324 3.00 -13.32 16.45
CA LEU A 324 2.46 -11.99 16.70
C LEU A 324 1.79 -11.90 18.06
N GLU A 325 1.04 -12.92 18.45
CA GLU A 325 0.36 -12.98 19.74
C GLU A 325 1.35 -13.08 20.91
N LYS A 326 2.40 -13.91 20.79
CA LYS A 326 3.46 -14.01 21.81
C LYS A 326 4.21 -12.69 21.99
N ASN A 327 4.54 -12.02 20.89
CA ASN A 327 5.30 -10.76 20.94
C ASN A 327 4.43 -9.56 21.33
N ARG A 328 3.10 -9.65 21.27
CA ARG A 328 2.17 -8.58 21.63
C ARG A 328 2.42 -8.01 23.03
N ALA A 329 2.73 -8.87 24.00
CA ALA A 329 3.02 -8.45 25.38
C ALA A 329 4.34 -7.66 25.51
N SER A 330 5.27 -7.83 24.57
CA SER A 330 6.58 -7.15 24.56
C SER A 330 6.58 -5.83 23.77
N ILE A 331 5.51 -5.54 23.03
CA ILE A 331 5.37 -4.28 22.31
C ILE A 331 5.06 -3.19 23.36
N PRO A 332 5.93 -2.19 23.55
CA PRO A 332 5.63 -1.10 24.46
C PRO A 332 4.32 -0.46 24.01
N LYS A 333 3.36 -0.35 24.94
CA LYS A 333 2.10 0.34 24.69
C LYS A 333 2.46 1.75 24.21
N SER A 334 2.25 2.04 22.94
CA SER A 334 2.32 3.41 22.46
C SER A 334 1.25 4.20 23.20
N ASP A 335 1.56 5.42 23.65
CA ASP A 335 0.71 6.25 24.50
C ASP A 335 -0.63 6.72 23.87
N GLY A 336 -1.10 6.05 22.82
CA GLY A 336 -2.36 6.33 22.14
C GLY A 336 -3.10 5.05 21.77
N VAL A 337 -4.30 4.91 22.34
CA VAL A 337 -5.39 3.97 22.01
C VAL A 337 -5.04 2.48 22.15
N ASN A 338 -5.42 1.92 23.30
CA ASN A 338 -5.34 0.49 23.59
C ASN A 338 -6.48 -0.26 22.88
N ILE A 339 -6.20 -0.85 21.72
CA ILE A 339 -7.17 -1.71 21.02
C ILE A 339 -6.98 -3.14 21.53
N GLY A 340 -7.89 -3.56 22.42
CA GLY A 340 -8.03 -4.94 22.82
C GLY A 340 -8.33 -5.80 21.59
N GLY A 341 -7.47 -6.77 21.31
CA GLY A 341 -7.57 -7.58 20.08
C GLY A 341 -8.56 -8.74 20.23
N ASP A 342 -9.03 -8.96 21.45
CA ASP A 342 -9.91 -10.07 21.81
C ASP A 342 -11.39 -9.72 21.51
N ASP A 343 -11.73 -8.41 21.56
CA ASP A 343 -13.03 -7.89 21.13
C ASP A 343 -13.23 -8.03 19.61
N LEU A 344 -12.15 -7.88 18.84
CA LEU A 344 -12.20 -7.96 17.39
C LEU A 344 -12.37 -9.40 16.87
N VAL A 345 -11.74 -10.37 17.52
CA VAL A 345 -11.89 -11.80 17.16
C VAL A 345 -13.30 -12.29 17.50
N SER A 346 -13.83 -11.87 18.65
CA SER A 346 -15.21 -12.20 19.06
C SER A 346 -16.25 -11.59 18.11
N TYR A 347 -15.99 -10.41 17.56
CA TYR A 347 -16.84 -9.77 16.57
C TYR A 347 -16.81 -10.46 15.20
N LEU A 348 -15.63 -10.82 14.69
CA LEU A 348 -15.49 -11.52 13.40
C LEU A 348 -16.02 -12.97 13.42
N ALA A 349 -16.07 -13.61 14.59
CA ALA A 349 -16.64 -14.95 14.75
C ALA A 349 -18.17 -14.99 14.86
N GLY A 350 -18.82 -13.81 15.00
CA GLY A 350 -20.27 -13.66 15.15
C GLY A 350 -21.00 -13.19 13.88
N VAL A 351 -20.30 -13.06 12.75
CA VAL A 351 -20.81 -12.70 11.41
C VAL A 351 -20.53 -13.88 10.47
#